data_AF-A0A554XEC7-F1
#
_entry.id   AF-A0A554XEC7-F1
#
_cell.length_a   1.000
_cell.length_b   1.000
_cell.length_c   1.000
_cell.angle_alpha   90.00
_cell.angle_beta   90.00
_cell.angle_gamma   90.00
#
_symmetry.space_group_name_H-M   'P 1'
#
loop_
_entity.id
_entity.type
_entity.pdbx_description
1 polymer ?
#
loop_
_entity_poly.entity_id
_entity_poly.type
_entity_poly.pdbx_seq_one_letter_code
_entity_poly.pdbx_strand_id
1 'polypeptide(L)'
;MTPPGLADVSCPVHGVAAERGAHTIGALLALATLGLWAGVRPDAPAPWIAAAVASAAWAAWNARRIRHAPAGELRWYAAVLSRREVAPTWSWRSAVRPRGVPLPAVRVALDFGDVLLLRGETPDGQRLWLCCRRATVGDDATWRALRRALRVTTAASDRSGIFARQPPSP
;
A
#
# COMPACT_ATOMS: atom_id res chain seq x y z
N MET A 1 8.44 12.25 -25.18
CA MET A 1 9.52 11.24 -25.15
C MET A 1 9.18 10.19 -24.11
N THR A 2 8.63 9.05 -24.54
CA THR A 2 8.37 7.88 -23.69
C THR A 2 9.74 7.23 -23.41
N PRO A 3 10.15 7.04 -22.14
CA PRO A 3 11.41 6.37 -21.86
C PRO A 3 11.37 4.95 -22.47
N PRO A 4 12.35 4.58 -23.32
CA PRO A 4 12.39 3.27 -23.93
C PRO A 4 12.53 2.17 -22.86
N GLY A 5 11.69 1.14 -22.92
CA GLY A 5 11.96 -0.13 -22.25
C GLY A 5 11.29 -0.41 -20.90
N LEU A 6 10.21 0.29 -20.52
CA LEU A 6 9.36 -0.23 -19.45
C LEU A 6 8.47 -1.32 -20.03
N ALA A 7 8.84 -2.58 -19.81
CA ALA A 7 7.95 -3.71 -20.03
C ALA A 7 6.75 -3.64 -19.07
N ASP A 8 5.66 -4.33 -19.40
CA ASP A 8 4.57 -4.53 -18.45
C ASP A 8 5.12 -5.18 -17.18
N VAL A 9 4.85 -4.57 -16.03
CA VAL A 9 5.32 -5.07 -14.73
C VAL A 9 4.12 -5.53 -13.94
N SER A 10 4.15 -6.79 -13.51
CA SER A 10 3.16 -7.38 -12.62
C SER A 10 3.82 -7.71 -11.30
N CYS A 11 3.22 -7.31 -10.17
CA CYS A 11 3.69 -7.71 -8.86
C CYS A 11 2.53 -8.04 -7.92
N PRO A 12 2.63 -9.12 -7.12
CA PRO A 12 1.65 -9.38 -6.09
C PRO A 12 1.75 -8.30 -5.00
N VAL A 13 0.59 -7.80 -4.59
CA VAL A 13 0.44 -6.78 -3.56
C VAL A 13 -0.60 -7.20 -2.55
N HIS A 14 -0.31 -6.93 -1.29
CA HIS A 14 -1.28 -7.14 -0.22
C HIS A 14 -1.87 -5.79 0.15
N GLY A 15 -3.20 -5.70 0.20
CA GLY A 15 -3.85 -4.56 0.81
C GLY A 15 -3.39 -4.45 2.27
N VAL A 16 -2.73 -3.36 2.63
CA VAL A 16 -2.43 -3.09 4.03
C VAL A 16 -3.50 -2.14 4.51
N ALA A 17 -4.21 -2.49 5.57
CA ALA A 17 -5.01 -1.49 6.26
C ALA A 17 -4.04 -0.61 7.09
N ALA A 18 -3.22 0.22 6.44
CA ALA A 18 -2.17 1.00 7.10
C ALA A 18 -2.75 1.89 8.22
N GLU A 19 -3.93 2.47 7.99
CA GLU A 19 -4.69 3.22 9.00
C GLU A 19 -5.10 2.34 10.19
N ARG A 20 -5.36 1.04 10.00
CA ARG A 20 -5.64 0.10 11.09
C ARG A 20 -4.38 -0.42 11.78
N GLY A 21 -3.23 -0.39 11.11
CA GLY A 21 -1.95 -0.81 11.65
C GLY A 21 -1.51 0.02 12.86
N ALA A 22 -1.66 1.34 12.78
CA ALA A 22 -1.36 2.25 13.90
C ALA A 22 -2.24 1.97 15.12
N HIS A 23 -3.54 1.75 14.93
CA HIS A 23 -4.45 1.38 16.03
C HIS A 23 -4.12 0.00 16.60
N THR A 24 -3.65 -0.95 15.77
CA THR A 24 -3.25 -2.28 16.23
C THR A 24 -1.98 -2.21 17.08
N ILE A 25 -0.98 -1.41 16.67
CA ILE A 25 0.24 -1.18 17.45
C ILE A 25 -0.10 -0.49 18.78
N GLY A 26 -0.95 0.54 18.75
CA GLY A 26 -1.42 1.22 19.95
C GLY A 26 -2.16 0.28 20.92
N ALA A 27 -3.03 -0.59 20.41
CA ALA A 27 -3.72 -1.58 21.22
C ALA A 27 -2.79 -2.66 21.79
N LEU A 28 -1.78 -3.09 21.04
CA LEU A 28 -0.76 -4.02 21.52
C LEU A 28 0.09 -3.40 22.63
N LEU A 29 0.49 -2.13 22.49
CA LEU A 29 1.17 -1.38 23.54
C LEU A 29 0.30 -1.21 24.78
N ALA A 30 -0.99 -0.88 24.61
CA ALA A 30 -1.94 -0.80 25.71
C ALA A 30 -2.12 -2.14 26.43
N LEU A 31 -2.24 -3.25 25.67
CA LEU A 31 -2.29 -4.61 26.21
C LEU A 31 -1.02 -5.00 26.95
N ALA A 32 0.16 -4.68 26.40
CA ALA A 32 1.44 -4.95 27.05
C ALA A 32 1.59 -4.16 28.36
N THR A 33 1.17 -2.89 28.35
CA THR A 33 1.17 -2.03 29.55
C THR A 33 0.20 -2.55 30.61
N LEU A 34 -0.99 -2.98 30.20
CA LEU A 34 -1.99 -3.63 31.07
C LEU A 34 -1.47 -4.95 31.65
N GLY A 35 -0.81 -5.78 30.84
CA GLY A 35 -0.23 -7.05 31.25
C GLY A 35 0.90 -6.87 32.27
N LEU A 36 1.80 -5.91 32.01
CA LEU A 36 2.83 -5.53 32.98
C LEU A 36 2.20 -5.06 34.29
N TRP A 37 1.20 -4.17 34.22
CA TRP A 37 0.55 -3.62 35.39
C TRP A 37 -0.18 -4.67 36.23
N ALA A 38 -0.88 -5.60 35.58
CA ALA A 38 -1.55 -6.72 36.26
C ALA A 38 -0.58 -7.66 36.98
N GLY A 39 0.64 -7.84 36.44
CA GLY A 39 1.70 -8.60 37.11
C GLY A 39 2.20 -7.98 38.42
N VAL A 40 2.00 -6.68 38.61
CA VAL A 40 2.41 -5.96 39.84
C VAL A 40 1.24 -5.72 40.81
N ARG A 41 -0.02 -5.94 40.38
CA ARG A 41 -1.22 -5.72 41.18
C ARG A 41 -2.25 -6.85 40.99
N PRO A 42 -2.15 -7.94 41.77
CA PRO A 42 -3.08 -9.07 41.70
C PRO A 42 -4.52 -8.70 42.09
N ASP A 43 -4.72 -7.58 42.80
CA ASP A 43 -6.04 -7.13 43.29
C ASP A 43 -6.79 -6.26 42.26
N ALA A 44 -6.52 -6.45 40.98
CA ALA A 44 -7.04 -5.59 39.92
C ALA A 44 -8.60 -5.63 39.89
N PRO A 45 -9.28 -4.47 39.85
CA PRO A 45 -10.74 -4.43 39.78
C PRO A 45 -11.26 -5.10 38.50
N ALA A 46 -12.37 -5.83 38.60
CA ALA A 46 -13.07 -6.49 37.48
C ALA A 46 -13.15 -5.68 36.15
N PRO A 47 -13.41 -4.35 36.13
CA PRO A 47 -13.43 -3.58 34.88
C PRO A 47 -12.09 -3.56 34.13
N TRP A 48 -10.95 -3.66 34.82
CA TRP A 48 -9.63 -3.70 34.19
C TRP A 48 -9.38 -5.01 33.43
N ILE A 49 -9.83 -6.13 34.01
CA ILE A 49 -9.78 -7.44 33.36
C ILE A 49 -10.67 -7.42 32.11
N ALA A 50 -11.89 -6.87 32.21
CA ALA A 50 -12.79 -6.72 31.07
C ALA A 50 -12.19 -5.87 29.95
N ALA A 51 -11.52 -4.75 30.27
CA ALA A 51 -10.84 -3.91 29.29
C ALA A 51 -9.67 -4.63 28.60
N ALA A 52 -8.89 -5.43 29.32
CA ALA A 52 -7.82 -6.24 28.76
C ALA A 52 -8.37 -7.32 27.81
N VAL A 53 -9.41 -8.06 28.21
CA VAL A 53 -10.06 -9.07 27.36
C VAL A 53 -10.68 -8.43 26.11
N ALA A 54 -11.37 -7.30 26.24
CA ALA A 54 -11.94 -6.57 25.11
C ALA A 54 -10.85 -6.11 24.13
N SER A 55 -9.73 -5.60 24.65
CA SER A 55 -8.59 -5.17 23.84
C SER A 55 -7.94 -6.36 23.12
N ALA A 56 -7.81 -7.51 23.79
CA ALA A 56 -7.25 -8.73 23.20
C ALA A 56 -8.16 -9.30 22.10
N ALA A 57 -9.47 -9.36 22.34
CA ALA A 57 -10.46 -9.77 21.35
C ALA A 57 -10.45 -8.83 20.13
N TRP A 58 -10.36 -7.52 20.37
CA TRP A 58 -10.26 -6.52 19.31
C TRP A 58 -8.96 -6.65 18.50
N ALA A 59 -7.82 -6.89 19.16
CA ALA A 59 -6.54 -7.14 18.49
C ALA A 59 -6.59 -8.43 17.66
N ALA A 60 -7.16 -9.50 18.20
CA ALA A 60 -7.34 -10.77 17.48
C ALA A 60 -8.26 -10.61 16.26
N TRP A 61 -9.35 -9.83 16.39
CA TRP A 61 -10.24 -9.50 15.29
C TRP A 61 -9.54 -8.70 14.18
N ASN A 62 -8.72 -7.71 14.55
CA ASN A 62 -7.93 -6.95 13.59
C ASN A 62 -6.86 -7.81 12.91
N ALA A 63 -6.14 -8.64 13.67
CA ALA A 63 -5.17 -9.60 13.13
C ALA A 63 -5.84 -10.54 12.12
N ARG A 64 -7.04 -11.04 12.42
CA ARG A 64 -7.83 -11.86 11.50
C ARG A 64 -8.21 -11.08 10.24
N ARG A 65 -8.67 -9.83 10.36
CA ARG A 65 -8.96 -8.98 9.20
C ARG A 65 -7.73 -8.66 8.35
N ILE A 66 -6.56 -8.52 8.97
CA ILE A 66 -5.28 -8.32 8.26
C ILE A 66 -4.89 -9.60 7.50
N ARG A 67 -5.06 -10.78 8.10
CA ARG A 67 -4.82 -12.07 7.42
C ARG A 67 -5.74 -12.28 6.22
N HIS A 68 -6.94 -11.71 6.25
CA HIS A 68 -7.88 -11.71 5.12
C HIS A 68 -7.85 -10.42 4.30
N ALA A 69 -6.82 -9.58 4.45
CA ALA A 69 -6.73 -8.39 3.65
C ALA A 69 -6.62 -8.80 2.17
N PRO A 70 -7.35 -8.13 1.26
CA PRO A 70 -7.44 -8.54 -0.12
C PRO A 70 -6.04 -8.56 -0.74
N ALA A 71 -5.57 -9.77 -1.03
CA ALA A 71 -4.42 -9.98 -1.88
C ALA A 71 -4.82 -9.67 -3.33
N GLY A 72 -3.92 -9.06 -4.06
CA GLY A 72 -4.13 -8.67 -5.43
C GLY A 72 -2.82 -8.57 -6.20
N GLU A 73 -2.93 -8.10 -7.42
CA GLU A 73 -1.82 -7.90 -8.33
C GLU A 73 -1.84 -6.43 -8.77
N LEU A 74 -0.72 -5.75 -8.58
CA LEU A 74 -0.49 -4.43 -9.12
C LEU A 74 0.21 -4.59 -10.48
N ARG A 75 -0.42 -4.06 -11.52
CA ARG A 75 0.05 -4.14 -12.90
C ARG A 75 0.34 -2.75 -13.43
N TRP A 76 1.51 -2.58 -14.03
CA TRP A 76 1.86 -1.43 -14.85
C TRP A 76 1.62 -1.80 -16.31
N TYR A 77 0.80 -1.02 -17.00
CA TYR A 77 0.65 -1.11 -18.44
C TYR A 77 1.53 -0.05 -19.08
N ALA A 78 2.57 -0.48 -19.77
CA ALA A 78 3.35 0.41 -20.60
C ALA A 78 2.45 0.97 -21.71
N ALA A 79 2.65 2.23 -22.08
CA ALA A 79 1.90 2.90 -23.13
C ALA A 79 2.22 2.28 -24.52
N VAL A 80 1.69 1.10 -24.80
CA VAL A 80 1.82 0.46 -26.11
C VAL A 80 0.51 -0.23 -26.44
N LEU A 81 -0.36 0.49 -27.15
CA LEU A 81 -1.50 -0.10 -27.85
C LEU A 81 -1.57 0.52 -29.25
N SER A 82 -0.63 0.08 -30.10
CA SER A 82 -0.62 -0.06 -31.57
C SER A 82 -1.35 0.94 -32.50
N ARG A 83 -2.01 2.00 -32.03
CA ARG A 83 -2.69 3.06 -32.81
C ARG A 83 -3.33 4.17 -31.97
N ARG A 84 -3.39 4.06 -30.63
CA ARG A 84 -3.80 5.16 -29.74
C ARG A 84 -2.77 5.34 -28.63
N GLU A 85 -2.28 6.56 -28.46
CA GLU A 85 -1.42 6.93 -27.33
C GLU A 85 -2.23 6.84 -26.03
N VAL A 86 -2.23 5.67 -25.40
CA VAL A 86 -2.78 5.51 -24.06
C VAL A 86 -1.65 5.80 -23.08
N ALA A 87 -1.84 6.79 -22.22
CA ALA A 87 -0.88 7.10 -21.16
C ALA A 87 -0.63 5.85 -20.30
N PRO A 88 0.62 5.59 -19.89
CA PRO A 88 0.93 4.40 -19.12
C PRO A 88 0.22 4.50 -17.76
N THR A 89 -0.38 3.40 -17.32
CA THR A 89 -1.30 3.43 -16.18
C THR A 89 -1.10 2.24 -15.26
N TRP A 90 -1.28 2.48 -13.96
CA TRP A 90 -1.33 1.43 -12.96
C TRP A 90 -2.72 0.84 -12.89
N SER A 91 -2.83 -0.46 -12.63
CA SER A 91 -4.08 -1.12 -12.32
C SER A 91 -3.88 -2.09 -11.16
N TRP A 92 -4.83 -2.11 -10.24
CA TRP A 92 -4.88 -3.10 -9.17
C TRP A 92 -5.99 -4.11 -9.42
N ARG A 93 -5.64 -5.38 -9.51
CA ARG A 93 -6.56 -6.52 -9.66
C ARG A 93 -6.63 -7.29 -8.35
N SER A 94 -7.81 -7.74 -7.98
CA SER A 94 -8.00 -8.62 -6.82
C SER A 94 -9.14 -9.60 -7.08
N ALA A 95 -9.29 -10.63 -6.26
CA ALA A 95 -10.38 -11.60 -6.42
C ALA A 95 -11.78 -10.94 -6.42
N VAL A 96 -11.95 -9.87 -5.63
CA VAL A 96 -13.20 -9.10 -5.56
C VAL A 96 -13.37 -8.11 -6.72
N ARG A 97 -12.29 -7.78 -7.44
CA ARG A 97 -12.29 -6.88 -8.61
C ARG A 97 -11.43 -7.48 -9.73
N PRO A 98 -11.91 -8.55 -10.40
CA PRO A 98 -11.11 -9.29 -11.38
C PRO A 98 -10.80 -8.49 -12.65
N ARG A 99 -11.65 -7.51 -13.00
CA ARG A 99 -11.42 -6.59 -14.13
C ARG A 99 -10.28 -5.60 -13.87
N GLY A 100 -9.86 -5.45 -12.62
CA GLY A 100 -8.89 -4.45 -12.20
C GLY A 100 -9.50 -3.07 -12.02
N VAL A 101 -8.89 -2.28 -11.15
CA VAL A 101 -9.22 -0.88 -10.91
C VAL A 101 -8.05 -0.06 -11.39
N PRO A 102 -8.24 0.92 -12.29
CA PRO A 102 -7.16 1.82 -12.66
C PRO A 102 -6.76 2.67 -11.45
N LEU A 103 -5.47 2.85 -11.24
CA LEU A 103 -4.90 3.68 -10.19
C LEU A 103 -4.20 4.87 -10.85
N PRO A 104 -4.91 6.00 -11.08
CA PRO A 104 -4.35 7.17 -11.76
C PRO A 104 -3.10 7.72 -11.06
N ALA A 105 -3.01 7.56 -9.75
CA ALA A 105 -1.84 7.94 -8.97
C ALA A 105 -1.43 6.78 -8.06
N VAL A 106 -0.18 6.35 -8.20
CA VAL A 106 0.49 5.42 -7.27
C VAL A 106 1.79 6.07 -6.82
N ARG A 107 1.93 6.28 -5.51
CA ARG A 107 3.11 6.90 -4.89
C ARG A 107 3.75 5.90 -3.94
N VAL A 108 5.09 5.95 -3.84
CA VAL A 108 5.82 5.26 -2.78
C VAL A 108 5.69 6.09 -1.51
N ALA A 109 5.04 5.55 -0.50
CA ALA A 109 4.90 6.19 0.80
C ALA A 109 6.05 5.83 1.74
N LEU A 110 6.49 4.58 1.73
CA LEU A 110 7.66 4.10 2.48
C LEU A 110 8.45 3.10 1.63
N ASP A 111 9.78 3.17 1.74
CA ASP A 111 10.73 2.29 1.06
C ASP A 111 11.74 1.76 2.08
N PHE A 112 11.64 0.46 2.38
CA PHE A 112 12.54 -0.26 3.28
C PHE A 112 13.55 -1.12 2.52
N GLY A 113 13.77 -0.85 1.22
CA GLY A 113 14.69 -1.60 0.36
C GLY A 113 14.08 -2.87 -0.22
N ASP A 114 13.68 -3.81 0.63
CA ASP A 114 13.03 -5.09 0.26
C ASP A 114 11.49 -5.05 0.38
N VAL A 115 10.96 -4.03 1.07
CA VAL A 115 9.53 -3.77 1.20
C VAL A 115 9.21 -2.37 0.72
N LEU A 116 8.17 -2.26 -0.11
CA LEU A 116 7.60 -0.98 -0.54
C LEU A 116 6.17 -0.87 -0.02
N LEU A 117 5.87 0.24 0.65
CA LEU A 117 4.50 0.65 0.94
C LEU A 117 4.09 1.68 -0.10
N LEU A 118 3.11 1.30 -0.92
CA LEU A 118 2.55 2.13 -1.97
C LEU A 118 1.21 2.68 -1.52
N ARG A 119 0.97 3.94 -1.85
CA ARG A 119 -0.33 4.59 -1.72
C ARG A 119 -0.90 4.80 -3.12
N GLY A 120 -2.01 4.14 -3.40
CA GLY A 120 -2.82 4.34 -4.59
C GLY A 120 -4.11 5.10 -4.27
N GLU A 121 -4.69 5.72 -5.29
CA GLU A 121 -6.04 6.27 -5.23
C GLU A 121 -6.84 5.72 -6.41
N THR A 122 -8.07 5.28 -6.16
CA THR A 122 -8.98 4.79 -7.20
C THR A 122 -9.77 5.96 -7.81
N PRO A 123 -10.46 5.77 -8.96
CA PRO A 123 -11.20 6.85 -9.61
C PRO A 123 -12.37 7.40 -8.75
N ASP A 124 -12.89 6.59 -7.84
CA ASP A 124 -13.90 6.95 -6.83
C ASP A 124 -13.31 7.67 -5.61
N GLY A 125 -12.01 8.01 -5.61
CA GLY A 125 -11.33 8.73 -4.53
C GLY A 125 -10.97 7.84 -3.33
N GLN A 126 -11.15 6.52 -3.44
CA GLN A 126 -10.80 5.59 -2.37
C GLN A 126 -9.27 5.44 -2.31
N ARG A 127 -8.71 5.68 -1.12
CA ARG A 127 -7.28 5.48 -0.86
C ARG A 127 -7.01 4.00 -0.62
N LEU A 128 -6.00 3.49 -1.31
CA LEU A 128 -5.50 2.12 -1.16
C LEU A 128 -4.06 2.15 -0.69
N TRP A 129 -3.76 1.32 0.28
CA TRP A 129 -2.41 1.08 0.76
C TRP A 129 -2.02 -0.34 0.35
N LEU A 130 -0.97 -0.45 -0.46
CA LEU A 130 -0.53 -1.69 -1.09
C LEU A 130 0.90 -1.97 -0.65
N CYS A 131 1.17 -3.17 -0.14
CA CYS A 131 2.52 -3.59 0.22
C CYS A 131 3.07 -4.56 -0.82
N CYS A 132 4.21 -4.20 -1.41
CA CYS A 132 5.01 -5.05 -2.27
C CYS A 132 6.23 -5.53 -1.48
N ARG A 133 6.54 -6.83 -1.57
CA ARG A 133 7.78 -7.39 -1.00
C ARG A 133 8.64 -7.97 -2.12
N ARG A 134 9.95 -7.77 -2.08
CA ARG A 134 10.88 -8.33 -3.07
C ARG A 134 10.75 -9.85 -3.18
N ALA A 135 10.66 -10.54 -2.04
CA ALA A 135 10.49 -11.99 -1.97
C ALA A 135 9.25 -12.52 -2.70
N THR A 136 8.19 -11.71 -2.86
CA THR A 136 6.97 -12.12 -3.55
C THR A 136 6.98 -11.80 -5.04
N VAL A 137 7.87 -10.91 -5.50
CA VAL A 137 7.99 -10.55 -6.93
C VAL A 137 8.73 -11.62 -7.73
N GLY A 138 9.55 -12.44 -7.07
CA GLY A 138 10.28 -13.55 -7.69
C GLY A 138 11.72 -13.17 -8.03
N ASP A 139 11.91 -12.29 -9.01
CA ASP A 139 13.24 -11.96 -9.55
C ASP A 139 13.67 -10.49 -9.34
N ASP A 140 14.98 -10.30 -9.26
CA ASP A 140 15.61 -8.99 -9.05
C ASP A 140 15.46 -8.02 -10.23
N ALA A 141 15.30 -8.55 -11.45
CA ALA A 141 15.08 -7.71 -12.62
C ALA A 141 13.69 -7.08 -12.57
N THR A 142 12.65 -7.86 -12.26
CA THR A 142 11.28 -7.34 -12.05
C THR A 142 11.19 -6.39 -10.87
N TRP A 143 11.88 -6.66 -9.75
CA TRP A 143 11.92 -5.72 -8.61
C TRP A 143 12.50 -4.35 -9.01
N ARG A 144 13.61 -4.35 -9.78
CA ARG A 144 14.20 -3.11 -10.29
C ARG A 144 13.33 -2.45 -11.36
N ALA A 145 12.65 -3.22 -12.21
CA ALA A 145 11.68 -2.69 -13.18
C ALA A 145 10.50 -2.00 -12.49
N LEU A 146 9.94 -2.62 -11.44
CA LEU A 146 8.89 -2.04 -10.59
C LEU A 146 9.31 -0.69 -10.00
N ARG A 147 10.49 -0.64 -9.36
CA ARG A 147 11.02 0.60 -8.78
C ARG A 147 11.25 1.69 -9.83
N ARG A 148 11.69 1.31 -11.04
CA ARG A 148 11.82 2.26 -12.16
C ARG A 148 10.46 2.78 -12.64
N ALA A 149 9.47 1.91 -12.80
CA ALA A 149 8.12 2.30 -13.19
C ALA A 149 7.50 3.29 -12.19
N LEU A 150 7.62 3.00 -10.88
CA LEU A 150 7.11 3.86 -9.81
C LEU A 150 7.76 5.26 -9.79
N ARG A 151 9.06 5.36 -10.11
CA ARG A 151 9.78 6.64 -10.22
C ARG A 151 9.31 7.47 -11.42
N VAL A 152 8.98 6.83 -12.54
CA VAL A 152 8.47 7.53 -13.73
C VAL A 152 7.08 8.12 -13.46
N THR A 153 6.20 7.36 -12.80
CA THR A 153 4.83 7.82 -12.49
C THR A 153 4.85 8.99 -11.50
N THR A 154 5.66 8.93 -10.45
CA THR A 154 5.77 10.02 -9.46
C THR A 154 6.25 11.32 -10.10
N ALA A 155 7.27 11.26 -10.95
CA ALA A 155 7.78 12.42 -11.68
C ALA A 155 6.73 13.04 -12.65
N ALA A 156 5.85 12.24 -13.23
CA ALA A 156 4.77 12.73 -14.09
C ALA A 156 3.65 13.41 -13.27
N SER A 157 3.27 12.83 -12.12
CA SER A 157 2.24 13.41 -11.25
C SER A 157 2.66 14.76 -10.66
N ASP A 158 3.92 14.95 -10.32
CA ASP A 158 4.41 16.22 -9.75
C ASP A 158 4.53 17.34 -10.81
N ARG A 159 4.64 16.99 -12.11
CA ARG A 159 4.61 17.98 -13.21
C ARG A 159 3.20 18.43 -13.58
N SER A 160 2.19 17.61 -13.34
CA SER A 160 0.78 17.95 -13.62
C SER A 160 0.11 18.75 -12.50
N GLY A 161 0.76 18.92 -11.35
CA GLY A 161 0.23 19.67 -10.22
C GLY A 161 0.59 21.15 -10.27
N ILE A 162 -0.21 21.99 -10.95
CA ILE A 162 -0.37 23.46 -10.78
C ILE A 162 0.89 24.35 -11.00
N PHE A 163 2.11 23.82 -10.93
CA PHE A 163 3.38 24.53 -11.08
C PHE A 163 4.19 24.02 -12.27
N ALA A 164 3.53 23.83 -13.43
CA ALA A 164 4.28 23.79 -14.68
C ALA A 164 4.97 25.16 -14.83
N ARG A 165 6.27 25.23 -14.50
CA ARG A 165 7.08 26.42 -14.73
C ARG A 165 6.90 26.83 -16.19
N GLN A 166 6.29 27.99 -16.42
CA GLN A 166 6.26 28.55 -17.76
C GLN A 166 7.71 28.70 -18.23
N PRO A 167 8.07 28.24 -19.44
CA PRO A 167 9.37 28.54 -20.01
C PRO A 167 9.50 30.07 -20.14
N PRO A 168 10.70 30.64 -19.92
CA PRO A 168 10.91 32.07 -20.09
C PRO A 168 10.54 32.46 -21.52
N SER A 169 9.68 33.47 -21.65
CA SER A 169 9.35 34.05 -22.96
C SER A 169 10.60 34.73 -23.55
N PRO A 170 10.80 34.62 -24.88
CA PRO A 170 11.93 35.23 -25.57
C PRO A 170 11.92 36.76 -25.50
#